data_AF-A0AAV9NMW8-F1
#
_entry.id   AF-A0AAV9NMW8-F1
#
_cell.length_a   1.000
_cell.length_b   1.000
_cell.length_c   1.000
_cell.angle_alpha   90.00
_cell.angle_beta   90.00
_cell.angle_gamma   90.00
#
_symmetry.space_group_name_H-M   'P 1'
#
loop_
_entity.id
_entity.type
_entity.pdbx_description
1 polymer ?
#
loop_
_entity_poly.entity_id
_entity_poly.type
_entity_poly.pdbx_seq_one_letter_code
_entity_poly.pdbx_strand_id
1 'polypeptide(L)'
;MTRAAQTISFALLVSSAYLLLVLPLLTDSSPIPSILPTKIQVEIIPVLPFWAAIALGAYLLGRLGLGVLRFNDTKEAYTELTEQLATARKDLDKRKVRWD
;
A
#
# COMPACT_ATOMS: atom_id res chain seq x y z
N MET A 1 10.29 -11.97 -12.62
CA MET A 1 8.89 -11.59 -12.91
C MET A 1 8.75 -10.08 -12.75
N THR A 2 8.03 -9.40 -13.64
CA THR A 2 7.81 -7.95 -13.51
C THR A 2 6.95 -7.68 -12.27
N ARG A 3 7.22 -6.62 -11.51
CA ARG A 3 6.48 -6.30 -10.28
C ARG A 3 4.96 -6.19 -10.52
N ALA A 4 4.58 -5.72 -11.71
CA ALA A 4 3.19 -5.63 -12.15
C ALA A 4 2.51 -7.01 -12.24
N ALA A 5 3.17 -8.01 -12.81
CA ALA A 5 2.62 -9.36 -12.92
C ALA A 5 2.41 -10.00 -11.53
N GLN A 6 3.33 -9.76 -10.60
CA GLN A 6 3.22 -10.26 -9.23
C GLN A 6 2.02 -9.65 -8.48
N THR A 7 1.77 -8.34 -8.65
CA THR A 7 0.59 -7.68 -8.06
C THR A 7 -0.72 -8.21 -8.65
N ILE A 8 -0.76 -8.47 -9.96
CA ILE A 8 -1.96 -9.00 -10.61
C ILE A 8 -2.23 -10.43 -10.14
N SER A 9 -1.22 -11.29 -10.09
CA SER A 9 -1.38 -12.67 -9.61
C SER A 9 -1.84 -12.70 -8.16
N PHE A 10 -1.32 -11.82 -7.31
CA PHE A 10 -1.76 -11.70 -5.92
C PHE A 10 -3.21 -11.22 -5.82
N ALA A 11 -3.58 -10.19 -6.56
CA ALA A 11 -4.96 -9.69 -6.58
C ALA A 11 -5.95 -10.75 -7.06
N LEU A 12 -5.58 -11.52 -8.08
CA LEU A 12 -6.39 -12.63 -8.62
C LEU A 12 -6.54 -13.77 -7.60
N LEU A 13 -5.47 -14.10 -6.86
CA LEU A 13 -5.53 -15.10 -5.80
C LEU A 13 -6.48 -14.66 -4.68
N VAL A 14 -6.37 -13.41 -4.23
CA VAL A 14 -7.24 -12.87 -3.17
C VAL A 14 -8.70 -12.78 -3.63
N SER A 15 -8.94 -12.34 -4.87
CA SER A 15 -10.31 -12.27 -5.41
C SER A 15 -10.94 -13.65 -5.59
N SER A 16 -10.16 -14.63 -6.08
CA SER A 16 -10.60 -16.02 -6.19
C SER A 16 -10.95 -16.63 -4.82
N ALA A 17 -10.11 -16.39 -3.80
CA ALA A 17 -10.36 -16.84 -2.44
C ALA A 17 -11.63 -16.22 -1.84
N TYR A 18 -11.85 -14.92 -2.06
CA TYR A 18 -13.06 -14.24 -1.58
C TYR A 18 -14.33 -14.74 -2.29
N LEU A 19 -14.27 -14.99 -3.59
CA LEU A 19 -15.41 -15.56 -4.33
C LEU A 19 -15.83 -16.93 -3.78
N LEU A 20 -14.88 -17.80 -3.44
CA LEU A 20 -15.18 -19.10 -2.80
C LEU A 20 -15.91 -18.95 -1.46
N LEU A 21 -15.65 -17.88 -0.73
CA LEU A 21 -16.31 -17.59 0.55
C LEU A 21 -17.72 -17.01 0.37
N VAL A 22 -17.97 -16.27 -0.71
CA VAL A 22 -19.25 -15.62 -1.03
C VAL A 22 -20.20 -16.51 -1.81
N LEU A 23 -19.70 -17.39 -2.68
CA LEU A 23 -20.50 -18.29 -3.52
C LEU A 23 -21.54 -19.12 -2.76
N PRO A 24 -21.24 -19.71 -1.59
CA PRO A 24 -22.23 -20.45 -0.81
C PRO A 24 -23.34 -19.58 -0.20
N LEU A 25 -23.18 -18.25 -0.22
CA LEU A 25 -24.15 -17.29 0.31
C LEU A 25 -25.21 -16.86 -0.72
N LEU A 26 -24.94 -17.07 -2.01
CA LEU A 26 -25.73 -16.53 -3.12
C LEU A 26 -26.84 -17.48 -3.61
N THR A 27 -26.79 -18.77 -3.27
CA THR A 27 -27.72 -19.75 -3.83
C THR A 27 -28.02 -20.87 -2.83
N ASP A 28 -29.30 -21.04 -2.44
CA ASP A 28 -29.78 -22.16 -1.61
C ASP A 28 -29.47 -23.55 -2.21
N SER A 29 -29.18 -23.60 -3.51
CA SER A 29 -28.79 -24.78 -4.30
C SER A 29 -27.30 -24.82 -4.68
N SER A 30 -26.46 -24.07 -3.96
CA SER A 30 -25.01 -24.04 -4.16
C SER A 30 -24.39 -25.45 -4.03
N PRO A 31 -23.65 -25.94 -5.05
CA PRO A 31 -22.91 -27.21 -4.97
C PRO A 31 -21.71 -27.18 -4.02
N ILE A 32 -21.37 -26.00 -3.50
CA ILE A 32 -20.15 -25.76 -2.72
C ILE A 32 -20.55 -25.75 -1.24
N PRO A 33 -20.19 -26.79 -0.47
CA PRO A 33 -20.47 -26.82 0.96
C PRO A 33 -19.67 -25.72 1.64
N SER A 34 -20.31 -25.03 2.57
CA SER A 34 -19.60 -24.08 3.40
C SER A 34 -18.61 -24.79 4.31
N ILE A 35 -17.36 -24.34 4.26
CA ILE A 35 -16.27 -24.81 5.12
C ILE A 35 -16.36 -24.12 6.51
N LEU A 36 -17.17 -23.07 6.63
CA LEU A 36 -17.26 -22.21 7.82
C LEU A 36 -18.58 -22.44 8.58
N PRO A 37 -18.61 -22.21 9.90
CA PRO A 37 -19.85 -22.19 10.67
C PRO A 37 -20.87 -21.21 10.07
N THR A 38 -22.14 -21.61 10.03
CA THR A 38 -23.25 -20.83 9.44
C THR A 38 -23.33 -19.40 9.96
N LYS A 39 -23.07 -19.22 11.27
CA LYS A 39 -22.98 -17.93 11.94
C LYS A 39 -21.96 -16.98 11.29
N ILE A 40 -20.73 -17.46 11.12
CA ILE A 40 -19.62 -16.68 10.55
C ILE A 40 -19.90 -16.36 9.09
N GLN A 41 -20.45 -17.32 8.35
CA GLN A 41 -20.70 -17.15 6.94
C GLN A 41 -21.76 -16.08 6.63
N VAL A 42 -22.85 -16.04 7.40
CA VAL A 42 -23.94 -15.07 7.18
C VAL A 42 -23.59 -13.70 7.79
N GLU A 43 -22.96 -13.66 8.96
CA GLU A 43 -22.78 -12.41 9.70
C GLU A 43 -21.44 -11.70 9.36
N ILE A 44 -20.37 -12.44 9.03
CA ILE A 44 -19.01 -11.88 8.92
C ILE A 44 -18.55 -11.72 7.47
N ILE A 45 -18.80 -12.70 6.60
CA ILE A 45 -18.30 -12.67 5.21
C ILE A 45 -18.84 -11.46 4.42
N PRO A 46 -20.13 -11.07 4.50
CA PRO A 46 -20.65 -9.93 3.75
C PRO A 46 -20.05 -8.59 4.13
N VAL A 47 -19.67 -8.42 5.40
CA VAL A 47 -19.13 -7.16 5.94
C VAL A 47 -17.60 -7.06 5.82
N LEU A 48 -16.94 -8.15 5.45
CA LEU A 48 -15.49 -8.26 5.35
C LEU A 48 -14.86 -7.26 4.36
N PRO A 49 -15.43 -6.98 3.16
CA PRO A 49 -14.91 -5.95 2.26
C PRO A 49 -14.93 -4.55 2.86
N PHE A 50 -15.97 -4.22 3.62
CA PHE A 50 -16.08 -2.92 4.28
C PHE A 50 -15.03 -2.78 5.40
N TRP A 51 -14.84 -3.84 6.17
CA TRP A 51 -13.77 -3.90 7.17
C TRP A 51 -12.37 -3.79 6.55
N ALA A 52 -12.15 -4.40 5.39
CA ALA A 52 -10.89 -4.26 4.66
C ALA A 52 -10.64 -2.80 4.24
N ALA A 53 -11.67 -2.08 3.79
CA ALA A 53 -11.57 -0.67 3.46
C ALA A 53 -11.26 0.21 4.70
N ILE A 54 -11.91 -0.07 5.83
CA ILE A 54 -11.62 0.62 7.10
C ILE A 54 -10.17 0.37 7.54
N ALA A 55 -9.73 -0.89 7.53
CA ALA A 55 -8.37 -1.26 7.92
C ALA A 55 -7.32 -0.60 6.99
N LEU A 56 -7.60 -0.54 5.68
CA LEU A 56 -6.77 0.17 4.72
C LEU A 56 -6.72 1.66 5.05
N GLY A 57 -7.87 2.29 5.31
CA GLY A 57 -7.96 3.70 5.70
C GLY A 57 -7.14 4.00 6.96
N ALA A 58 -7.31 3.18 8.01
CA ALA A 58 -6.54 3.31 9.26
C ALA A 58 -5.04 3.11 9.03
N TYR A 59 -4.64 2.14 8.19
CA TYR A 59 -3.24 1.90 7.84
C TYR A 59 -2.64 3.10 7.08
N LEU A 60 -3.35 3.65 6.10
CA LEU A 60 -2.89 4.83 5.37
C LEU A 60 -2.75 6.04 6.29
N LEU A 61 -3.73 6.25 7.18
CA LEU A 61 -3.70 7.34 8.14
C LEU A 61 -2.55 7.19 9.14
N GLY A 62 -2.32 5.96 9.64
CA GLY A 62 -1.21 5.64 10.52
C GLY A 62 0.14 5.81 9.83
N ARG A 63 0.27 5.39 8.57
CA ARG A 63 1.49 5.59 7.77
C ARG A 63 1.77 7.08 7.54
N LEU A 64 0.74 7.86 7.25
CA LEU A 64 0.85 9.31 7.11
C LEU A 64 1.25 9.96 8.45
N GLY A 65 0.60 9.58 9.55
CA GLY A 65 0.94 10.05 10.89
C GLY A 65 2.38 9.72 11.29
N LEU A 66 2.86 8.51 10.99
CA LEU A 66 4.26 8.13 11.19
C LEU A 66 5.22 8.93 10.30
N GLY A 67 4.83 9.25 9.06
CA GLY A 67 5.58 10.14 8.19
C GLY A 67 5.69 11.55 8.76
N VAL A 68 4.60 12.08 9.33
CA VAL A 68 4.59 13.38 10.02
C VAL A 68 5.48 13.36 11.26
N LEU A 69 5.42 12.30 12.07
CA LEU A 69 6.29 12.16 13.25
C LEU A 69 7.77 12.01 12.88
N ARG A 70 8.09 11.52 11.68
CA ARG A 70 9.45 11.34 11.17
C ARG A 70 10.01 12.54 10.39
N PHE A 71 9.34 13.69 10.36
CA PHE A 71 9.81 14.93 9.69
C PHE A 71 11.22 15.44 10.11
N ASN A 72 11.92 14.79 11.05
CA ASN A 72 13.33 15.06 11.37
C ASN A 72 14.31 14.77 10.22
N ASP A 73 13.90 14.06 9.16
CA ASP A 73 14.70 13.85 7.92
C ASP A 73 15.01 15.16 7.17
N THR A 74 14.38 16.27 7.56
CA THR A 74 14.67 17.61 7.03
C THR A 74 16.10 18.07 7.28
N LYS A 75 16.73 17.69 8.40
CA LYS A 75 18.14 18.04 8.65
C LYS A 75 19.08 17.27 7.73
N GLU A 76 18.85 15.98 7.55
CA GLU A 76 19.68 15.12 6.72
C GLU A 76 19.59 15.53 5.24
N ALA A 77 18.36 15.73 4.74
CA ALA A 77 18.12 16.24 3.39
C ALA A 77 18.70 17.65 3.16
N TYR A 78 18.63 18.54 4.15
CA TYR A 78 19.27 19.85 4.08
C TYR A 78 20.80 19.74 3.96
N THR A 79 21.40 18.86 4.77
CA THR A 79 22.86 18.66 4.79
C THR A 79 23.34 18.09 3.45
N GLU A 80 22.65 17.06 2.94
CA GLU A 80 22.94 16.46 1.63
C GLU A 80 22.81 17.49 0.49
N LEU A 81 21.74 18.29 0.48
CA LEU A 81 21.54 19.34 -0.51
C LEU A 81 22.65 20.40 -0.45
N THR A 82 23.11 20.79 0.74
CA THR A 82 24.21 21.75 0.87
C THR A 82 25.53 21.23 0.34
N GLU A 83 25.84 19.94 0.53
CA GLU A 83 27.03 19.30 -0.04
C GLU A 83 26.96 19.19 -1.56
N GLN A 84 25.80 18.84 -2.10
CA GLN A 84 25.55 18.82 -3.55
C GLN A 84 25.72 20.22 -4.15
N LEU A 85 25.22 21.27 -3.48
CA LEU A 85 25.41 22.67 -3.88
C LEU A 85 26.90 23.06 -3.88
N ALA A 86 27.66 22.70 -2.84
CA ALA A 86 29.08 22.99 -2.77
C ALA A 86 29.86 22.33 -3.92
N THR A 87 29.47 21.10 -4.28
CA THR A 87 30.08 20.35 -5.39
C THR A 87 29.73 20.97 -6.74
N ALA A 88 28.46 21.33 -6.95
CA ALA A 88 27.99 21.99 -8.16
C ALA A 88 28.66 23.36 -8.37
N ARG A 89 28.79 24.16 -7.30
CA ARG A 89 29.51 25.45 -7.33
C ARG A 89 30.96 25.30 -7.78
N LYS A 90 31.68 24.32 -7.22
CA LYS A 90 33.06 24.01 -7.63
C LYS A 90 33.16 23.59 -9.10
N ASP A 91 32.17 22.87 -9.62
CA ASP A 91 32.17 22.47 -11.03
C ASP A 91 31.88 23.66 -11.96
N LEU A 92 30.97 24.57 -11.56
CA LEU A 92 30.70 25.82 -12.28
C LEU A 92 31.91 26.76 -12.27
N ASP A 93 32.62 26.87 -11.16
CA ASP A 93 33.88 27.63 -11.05
C ASP A 93 34.96 27.08 -12.00
N LYS A 94 35.12 25.74 -12.07
CA LYS A 94 36.04 25.10 -13.02
C LYS A 94 35.67 25.42 -14.47
N ARG A 95 34.37 25.49 -14.77
CA ARG A 95 33.85 25.84 -16.10
C ARG A 95 33.85 27.34 -16.37
N LYS A 96 34.27 28.17 -15.40
CA LYS A 96 34.24 29.65 -15.46
C LYS A 96 32.84 30.21 -15.77
N VAL A 97 31.81 29.55 -15.28
CA VAL A 97 30.41 29.97 -15.41
C VAL A 97 30.00 30.70 -14.14
N ARG A 98 29.43 31.90 -14.29
CA ARG A 98 28.95 32.73 -13.19
C ARG A 98 27.68 32.13 -12.58
N TRP A 99 27.59 32.04 -11.25
CA TRP A 99 26.51 31.32 -10.54
C TRP A 99 25.87 32.08 -9.37
N ASP A 100 26.09 33.40 -9.27
CA ASP A 100 25.47 34.33 -8.32
C ASP A 100 23.95 34.18 -8.18
#